data_AF-A0A2T0LJN8-F1
#
_entry.id   AF-A0A2T0LJN8-F1
#
_cell.length_a   1.000
_cell.length_b   1.000
_cell.length_c   1.000
_cell.angle_alpha   90.00
_cell.angle_beta   90.00
_cell.angle_gamma   90.00
#
_symmetry.space_group_name_H-M   'P 1'
#
loop_
_entity.id
_entity.type
_entity.pdbx_description
1 polymer ?
#
loop_
_entity_poly.entity_id
_entity_poly.type
_entity_poly.pdbx_seq_one_letter_code
_entity_poly.pdbx_strand_id
1 'polypeptide(L)'
;MEELRVLIESFEAGAYISLFLLAAVPWIEVGVIPLGVLMGLHPISVAVLGFLGNWITVFLVILLFDRWNQWRKRRKPSRAGASEEAPSKRKQRARRLWERFGLPGLALLSPLATGTHLAAAVAMAFRTSKGKVTLWMTVSIFLWTTLLAVGSHYGFEWAIPQGT
;
A
#
# COMPACT_ATOMS: atom_id res chain seq x y z
N MET A 1 -34.49 5.23 22.97
CA MET A 1 -33.26 6.00 22.70
C MET A 1 -32.02 5.13 22.84
N GLU A 2 -31.90 4.31 23.89
CA GLU A 2 -30.77 3.38 24.08
C GLU A 2 -30.65 2.33 22.97
N GLU A 3 -31.75 1.64 22.64
CA GLU A 3 -31.79 0.65 21.54
C GLU A 3 -31.32 1.22 20.19
N LEU A 4 -31.67 2.48 19.91
CA LEU A 4 -31.28 3.17 18.68
C LEU A 4 -29.78 3.51 18.68
N ARG A 5 -29.21 3.90 19.83
CA ARG A 5 -27.78 4.15 19.97
C ARG A 5 -26.97 2.88 19.74
N VAL A 6 -27.37 1.78 20.38
CA VAL A 6 -26.72 0.46 20.22
C VAL A 6 -26.76 -0.01 18.77
N LEU A 7 -27.90 0.19 18.09
CA LEU A 7 -28.02 -0.15 16.66
C LEU A 7 -27.05 0.67 15.81
N ILE A 8 -26.95 1.99 16.03
CA ILE A 8 -26.04 2.88 15.28
C ILE A 8 -24.58 2.50 15.53
N GLU A 9 -24.19 2.33 16.80
CA GLU A 9 -22.82 1.94 17.17
C GLU A 9 -22.42 0.60 16.54
N SER A 10 -23.32 -0.39 16.54
CA SER A 10 -23.06 -1.68 15.90
C SER A 10 -22.87 -1.57 14.38
N PHE A 11 -23.66 -0.71 13.71
CA PHE A 11 -23.54 -0.47 12.29
C PHE A 11 -22.22 0.25 11.94
N GLU A 12 -21.85 1.27 12.71
CA GLU A 12 -20.58 1.99 12.55
C GLU A 12 -19.38 1.07 12.73
N ALA A 13 -19.38 0.23 13.77
CA ALA A 13 -18.33 -0.77 13.98
C ALA A 13 -18.20 -1.72 12.78
N GLY A 14 -19.33 -2.20 12.25
CA GLY A 14 -19.35 -3.02 11.03
C GLY A 14 -18.78 -2.30 9.81
N ALA A 15 -19.05 -1.00 9.66
CA ALA A 15 -18.52 -0.18 8.58
C ALA A 15 -16.99 -0.02 8.68
N TYR A 16 -16.44 0.24 9.86
CA TYR A 16 -15.00 0.33 10.07
C TYR A 16 -14.27 -1.01 9.80
N ILE A 17 -14.85 -2.13 10.25
CA ILE A 17 -14.31 -3.46 9.96
C ILE A 17 -14.32 -3.73 8.45
N SER A 18 -15.45 -3.45 7.80
CA SER A 18 -15.59 -3.63 6.34
C SER A 18 -14.58 -2.77 5.59
N LEU A 19 -14.37 -1.52 6.00
CA LEU A 19 -13.38 -0.63 5.41
C LEU A 19 -11.96 -1.17 5.54
N PHE A 20 -11.58 -1.63 6.73
CA PHE A 20 -10.27 -2.25 6.96
C PHE A 20 -10.06 -3.49 6.07
N LEU A 21 -11.06 -4.37 5.99
CA LEU A 21 -11.00 -5.58 5.16
C LEU A 21 -10.92 -5.26 3.67
N LEU A 22 -11.73 -4.31 3.19
CA LEU A 22 -11.73 -3.90 1.79
C LEU A 22 -10.41 -3.21 1.42
N ALA A 23 -9.84 -2.40 2.31
CA ALA A 23 -8.53 -1.77 2.09
C ALA A 23 -7.38 -2.80 1.97
N ALA A 24 -7.55 -3.99 2.55
CA ALA A 24 -6.61 -5.10 2.42
C ALA A 24 -6.71 -5.82 1.06
N VAL A 25 -7.81 -5.63 0.31
CA VAL A 25 -8.02 -6.30 -0.98
C VAL A 25 -7.25 -5.57 -2.09
N PRO A 26 -6.41 -6.27 -2.87
CA PRO A 26 -5.76 -5.70 -4.05
C PRO A 26 -6.79 -5.08 -5.01
N TRP A 27 -6.43 -3.97 -5.66
CA TRP A 27 -7.30 -3.14 -6.51
C TRP A 27 -8.39 -2.34 -5.79
N ILE A 28 -8.70 -2.63 -4.52
CA ILE A 28 -9.66 -1.87 -3.71
C ILE A 28 -8.91 -0.90 -2.79
N GLU A 29 -7.95 -1.41 -2.03
CA GLU A 29 -6.84 -0.63 -1.44
C GLU A 29 -7.24 0.73 -0.81
N VAL A 30 -6.59 1.82 -1.22
CA VAL A 30 -6.86 3.16 -0.67
C VAL A 30 -8.13 3.81 -1.23
N GLY A 31 -8.73 3.22 -2.26
CA GLY A 31 -9.93 3.75 -2.93
C GLY A 31 -11.19 3.75 -2.06
N VAL A 32 -11.19 2.96 -0.98
CA VAL A 32 -12.32 2.92 -0.02
C VAL A 32 -12.35 4.09 0.95
N ILE A 33 -11.24 4.82 1.09
CA ILE A 33 -11.12 5.92 2.06
C ILE A 33 -12.11 7.05 1.75
N PRO A 34 -12.18 7.58 0.50
CA PRO A 34 -13.20 8.57 0.15
C PRO A 34 -14.63 8.10 0.41
N LEU A 35 -14.92 6.82 0.16
CA LEU A 35 -16.24 6.24 0.39
C LEU A 35 -16.58 6.18 1.89
N GLY A 36 -15.61 5.79 2.73
CA GLY A 36 -15.81 5.78 4.18
C GLY A 36 -16.10 7.18 4.73
N VAL A 37 -15.34 8.19 4.29
CA VAL A 37 -15.58 9.60 4.67
C VAL A 37 -16.94 10.08 4.17
N LEU A 38 -17.33 9.73 2.94
CA LEU A 38 -18.64 10.08 2.36
C LEU A 38 -19.80 9.46 3.14
N MET A 39 -19.61 8.26 3.71
CA MET A 39 -20.60 7.60 4.57
C MET A 39 -20.68 8.21 5.98
N GLY A 40 -19.95 9.30 6.26
CA GLY A 40 -19.95 9.98 7.55
C GLY A 40 -19.00 9.41 8.59
N LEU A 41 -18.13 8.46 8.21
CA LEU A 41 -17.13 7.93 9.14
C LEU A 41 -16.05 8.97 9.44
N HIS A 42 -15.49 8.90 10.65
CA HIS A 42 -14.49 9.86 11.11
C HIS A 42 -13.20 9.77 10.25
N PRO A 43 -12.74 10.87 9.61
CA PRO A 43 -11.67 10.82 8.60
C PRO A 43 -10.35 10.23 9.11
N ILE A 44 -9.97 10.52 10.36
CA ILE A 44 -8.73 9.99 10.94
C ILE A 44 -8.82 8.48 11.12
N SER A 45 -9.95 7.98 11.61
CA SER A 45 -10.18 6.55 11.82
C SER A 45 -10.14 5.79 10.49
N VAL A 46 -10.79 6.36 9.47
CA VAL A 46 -10.77 5.83 8.10
C VAL A 46 -9.36 5.81 7.52
N ALA A 47 -8.59 6.89 7.68
CA ALA A 47 -7.21 6.96 7.18
C ALA A 47 -6.32 5.89 7.83
N VAL A 48 -6.40 5.74 9.16
CA VAL A 48 -5.60 4.76 9.92
C VAL A 48 -5.98 3.34 9.53
N LEU A 49 -7.28 3.02 9.48
CA LEU A 49 -7.74 1.67 9.13
C LEU A 49 -7.44 1.33 7.67
N GLY A 50 -7.64 2.27 6.75
CA GLY A 50 -7.29 2.11 5.34
C GLY A 50 -5.78 1.93 5.15
N PHE A 51 -4.96 2.67 5.90
CA PHE A 51 -3.50 2.51 5.91
C PHE A 51 -3.11 1.12 6.41
N LEU A 52 -3.59 0.70 7.58
CA LEU A 52 -3.22 -0.57 8.19
C LEU A 52 -3.70 -1.77 7.35
N GLY A 53 -4.95 -1.74 6.87
CA GLY A 53 -5.49 -2.81 6.04
C GLY A 53 -4.64 -3.07 4.79
N ASN A 54 -4.35 -2.00 4.04
CA ASN A 54 -3.51 -2.07 2.84
C ASN A 54 -2.05 -2.41 3.17
N TRP A 55 -1.46 -1.74 4.17
CA TRP A 55 -0.06 -1.89 4.51
C TRP A 55 0.27 -3.31 4.97
N ILE A 56 -0.60 -3.93 5.78
CA ILE A 56 -0.40 -5.31 6.27
C ILE A 56 -0.31 -6.28 5.09
N THR A 57 -1.23 -6.23 4.13
CA THR A 57 -1.23 -7.15 2.99
C THR A 57 -0.09 -6.88 2.01
N VAL A 58 0.25 -5.61 1.76
CA VAL A 58 1.45 -5.26 0.98
C VAL A 58 2.72 -5.77 1.65
N PHE A 59 2.84 -5.61 2.97
CA PHE A 59 3.97 -6.11 3.74
C PHE A 59 4.06 -7.64 3.66
N LEU A 60 2.93 -8.34 3.76
CA LEU A 60 2.86 -9.80 3.55
C LEU A 60 3.33 -10.19 2.15
N VAL A 61 2.91 -9.49 1.10
CA VAL A 61 3.39 -9.72 -0.28
C VAL A 61 4.91 -9.59 -0.37
N ILE A 62 5.48 -8.54 0.23
CA ILE A 62 6.93 -8.32 0.27
C ILE A 62 7.64 -9.50 0.97
N LEU A 63 7.14 -9.94 2.13
CA LEU A 63 7.71 -11.05 2.87
C LEU A 63 7.63 -12.37 2.10
N LEU A 64 6.48 -12.68 1.50
CA LEU A 64 6.26 -13.87 0.69
C LEU A 64 7.22 -13.90 -0.50
N PHE A 65 7.36 -12.78 -1.21
CA PHE A 65 8.26 -12.67 -2.36
C PHE A 65 9.74 -12.80 -1.96
N ASP A 66 10.14 -12.20 -0.84
CA ASP A 66 11.50 -12.35 -0.30
C ASP A 66 11.79 -13.81 0.05
N ARG A 67 10.87 -14.46 0.78
CA ARG A 67 10.97 -15.87 1.18
C ARG A 67 11.08 -16.79 -0.03
N TRP A 68 10.23 -16.56 -1.03
CA TRP A 68 10.23 -17.29 -2.29
C TRP A 68 11.55 -17.14 -3.06
N ASN A 69 12.08 -15.92 -3.15
CA ASN A 69 13.37 -15.65 -3.78
C ASN A 69 14.54 -16.34 -3.07
N GLN A 70 14.54 -16.33 -1.73
CA GLN A 70 15.56 -17.03 -0.94
C GLN A 70 15.50 -18.55 -1.15
N TRP A 71 14.30 -19.12 -1.17
CA TRP A 71 14.09 -20.55 -1.41
C TRP A 71 14.57 -20.97 -2.81
N ARG A 72 14.25 -20.20 -3.87
CA ARG A 72 14.74 -20.47 -5.23
C ARG A 72 16.26 -20.41 -5.33
N LYS A 73 16.91 -19.49 -4.62
CA LYS A 73 18.38 -19.39 -4.59
C LYS A 73 19.02 -20.63 -3.96
N ARG A 74 18.47 -21.14 -2.86
CA ARG A 74 18.97 -22.34 -2.16
C ARG A 74 18.82 -23.62 -2.98
N ARG A 75 17.85 -23.67 -3.90
CA ARG A 75 17.59 -24.81 -4.78
C ARG A 75 18.37 -24.80 -6.10
N LYS A 76 19.14 -23.74 -6.39
CA LYS A 76 20.06 -23.79 -7.52
C LYS A 76 21.25 -24.66 -7.12
N PRO A 77 21.55 -25.76 -7.83
CA PRO A 77 22.78 -26.50 -7.58
C PRO A 77 23.93 -25.52 -7.73
N SER A 78 24.83 -25.51 -6.75
CA SER A 78 26.06 -24.75 -6.81
C SER A 78 26.76 -25.15 -8.10
N ARG A 79 26.69 -24.31 -9.14
CA ARG A 79 27.66 -24.35 -10.22
C ARG A 79 28.95 -23.81 -9.61
N ALA A 80 29.59 -24.64 -8.79
CA ALA A 80 30.96 -24.44 -8.37
C ALA A 80 31.79 -24.33 -9.66
N GLY A 81 32.10 -23.11 -10.07
CA GLY A 81 32.81 -22.82 -11.32
C GLY A 81 32.14 -21.81 -12.27
N ALA A 82 30.87 -21.44 -12.07
CA ALA A 82 30.34 -20.23 -12.72
C ALA A 82 30.76 -19.05 -11.84
N SER A 83 31.90 -18.43 -12.17
CA SER A 83 32.26 -17.11 -11.65
C SER A 83 31.01 -16.24 -11.67
N GLU A 84 30.56 -15.77 -10.49
CA GLU A 84 29.62 -14.67 -10.44
C GLU A 84 30.34 -13.48 -11.06
N GLU A 85 30.24 -13.32 -12.37
CA GLU A 85 30.79 -12.17 -13.08
C GLU A 85 30.32 -10.93 -12.32
N ALA A 86 31.31 -10.17 -11.82
CA ALA A 86 31.04 -8.94 -11.09
C ALA A 86 30.05 -8.12 -11.92
N PRO A 87 28.92 -7.67 -11.33
CA PRO A 87 27.83 -7.09 -12.08
C PRO A 87 28.39 -5.97 -12.95
N SER A 88 28.17 -6.06 -14.27
CA SER A 88 28.75 -5.12 -15.23
C SER A 88 28.47 -3.67 -14.81
N LYS A 89 29.39 -2.74 -15.14
CA LYS A 89 29.23 -1.30 -14.83
C LYS A 89 27.85 -0.77 -15.27
N ARG A 90 27.31 -1.28 -16.39
CA ARG A 90 25.96 -0.97 -16.88
C ARG A 90 24.85 -1.44 -15.94
N LYS A 91 24.92 -2.68 -15.45
CA LYS A 91 23.94 -3.25 -14.51
C LYS A 91 23.92 -2.51 -13.17
N GLN A 92 25.09 -2.13 -12.66
CA GLN A 92 25.20 -1.31 -11.45
C GLN A 92 24.58 0.08 -11.63
N ARG A 93 24.83 0.74 -12.76
CA ARG A 93 24.21 2.03 -13.09
C ARG A 93 22.68 1.92 -13.16
N ALA A 94 22.15 0.92 -13.86
CA ALA A 94 20.71 0.68 -13.94
C ALA A 94 20.07 0.49 -12.55
N ARG A 95 20.72 -0.29 -11.67
CA ARG A 95 20.26 -0.47 -10.29
C ARG A 95 20.24 0.84 -9.49
N ARG A 96 21.27 1.67 -9.61
CA ARG A 96 21.32 2.98 -8.93
C ARG A 96 20.19 3.90 -9.40
N LEU A 97 19.93 3.95 -10.70
CA LEU A 97 18.82 4.73 -11.25
C LEU A 97 17.47 4.21 -10.76
N TRP A 98 17.28 2.89 -10.78
CA TRP A 98 16.07 2.25 -10.25
C TRP A 98 15.83 2.59 -8.77
N GLU A 99 16.85 2.43 -7.92
CA GLU A 99 16.70 2.70 -6.48
C GLU A 99 16.47 4.18 -6.17
N ARG A 100 16.97 5.10 -7.03
CA ARG A 100 16.83 6.55 -6.83
C ARG A 100 15.54 7.14 -7.39
N PHE A 101 15.05 6.63 -8.52
CA PHE A 101 13.90 7.21 -9.23
C PHE A 101 12.80 6.19 -9.54
N GLY A 102 13.19 4.96 -9.89
CA GLY A 102 12.24 3.91 -10.25
C GLY A 102 11.37 3.45 -9.09
N LEU A 103 12.00 3.02 -7.99
CA LEU A 103 11.28 2.54 -6.81
C LEU A 103 10.41 3.64 -6.14
N PRO A 104 10.93 4.85 -5.86
CA PRO A 104 10.12 5.93 -5.29
C PRO A 104 8.96 6.32 -6.19
N GLY A 105 9.24 6.51 -7.49
CA GLY A 105 8.23 6.90 -8.47
C GLY A 105 7.15 5.82 -8.64
N LEU A 106 7.55 4.55 -8.73
CA LEU A 106 6.62 3.44 -8.79
C LEU A 106 5.74 3.39 -7.55
N ALA A 107 6.33 3.47 -6.35
CA ALA A 107 5.57 3.42 -5.11
C ALA A 107 4.57 4.59 -5.00
N LEU A 108 5.01 5.81 -5.29
CA LEU A 108 4.15 7.00 -5.20
C LEU A 108 3.03 7.02 -6.24
N LEU A 109 3.27 6.51 -7.45
CA LEU A 109 2.24 6.48 -8.50
C LEU A 109 1.36 5.23 -8.44
N SER A 110 1.77 4.19 -7.72
CA SER A 110 1.07 2.91 -7.74
C SER A 110 -0.38 2.95 -7.28
N PRO A 111 -0.77 3.68 -6.20
CA PRO A 111 -2.15 3.64 -5.72
C PRO A 111 -3.18 4.16 -6.74
N LEU A 112 -2.75 5.02 -7.67
CA LEU A 112 -3.60 5.50 -8.76
C LEU A 112 -3.53 4.65 -10.03
N ALA A 113 -2.39 4.01 -10.30
CA ALA A 113 -2.14 3.38 -11.60
C ALA A 113 -2.28 1.86 -11.59
N THR A 114 -1.59 1.18 -10.66
CA THR A 114 -1.35 -0.27 -10.73
C THR A 114 -1.70 -1.02 -9.46
N GLY A 115 -2.08 -0.31 -8.39
CA GLY A 115 -2.25 -0.88 -7.07
C GLY A 115 -0.92 -1.06 -6.33
N THR A 116 -0.97 -0.89 -5.01
CA THR A 116 0.17 -0.99 -4.09
C THR A 116 0.75 -2.41 -4.07
N HIS A 117 -0.10 -3.43 -4.15
CA HIS A 117 0.33 -4.83 -4.14
C HIS A 117 1.16 -5.19 -5.37
N LEU A 118 0.73 -4.74 -6.56
CA LEU A 118 1.44 -5.03 -7.81
C LEU A 118 2.78 -4.29 -7.86
N ALA A 119 2.81 -3.02 -7.43
CA ALA A 119 4.03 -2.24 -7.34
C ALA A 119 5.07 -2.88 -6.38
N ALA A 120 4.63 -3.37 -5.23
CA ALA A 120 5.49 -4.11 -4.31
C ALA A 120 6.05 -5.38 -4.95
N ALA A 121 5.20 -6.16 -5.64
CA ALA A 121 5.62 -7.37 -6.35
C ALA A 121 6.63 -7.06 -7.47
N VAL A 122 6.40 -6.01 -8.27
CA VAL A 122 7.33 -5.53 -9.31
C VAL A 122 8.65 -5.10 -8.68
N ALA A 123 8.63 -4.26 -7.65
CA ALA A 123 9.84 -3.81 -6.97
C ALA A 123 10.69 -4.98 -6.43
N MET A 124 10.03 -6.01 -5.89
CA MET A 124 10.67 -7.25 -5.43
C MET A 124 11.18 -8.12 -6.57
N ALA A 125 10.49 -8.15 -7.72
CA ALA A 125 10.94 -8.84 -8.93
C ALA A 125 12.24 -8.22 -9.49
N PHE A 126 12.41 -6.90 -9.39
CA PHE A 126 13.65 -6.17 -9.71
C PHE A 126 14.78 -6.40 -8.70
N ARG A 127 14.60 -7.32 -7.74
CA ARG A 127 15.57 -7.68 -6.69
C ARG A 127 15.97 -6.51 -5.81
N THR A 128 15.07 -5.54 -5.64
CA THR A 128 15.27 -4.49 -4.66
C THR A 128 15.23 -5.10 -3.27
N SER A 129 16.04 -4.59 -2.34
CA SER A 129 16.03 -5.07 -0.96
C SER A 129 14.65 -4.83 -0.33
N LYS A 130 14.10 -5.84 0.34
CA LYS A 130 12.79 -5.76 1.02
C LYS A 130 12.64 -4.53 1.92
N GLY A 131 13.71 -4.11 2.61
CA GLY A 131 13.68 -2.93 3.49
C GLY A 131 13.39 -1.63 2.72
N LYS A 132 14.05 -1.42 1.57
CA LYS A 132 13.79 -0.27 0.70
C LYS A 132 12.37 -0.30 0.12
N VAL A 133 11.91 -1.47 -0.33
CA VAL A 133 10.54 -1.63 -0.85
C VAL A 133 9.53 -1.32 0.25
N THR A 134 9.69 -1.90 1.43
CA THR A 134 8.82 -1.66 2.59
C THR A 134 8.78 -0.17 2.94
N LEU A 135 9.93 0.50 3.02
CA LEU A 135 9.99 1.93 3.32
C LEU A 135 9.20 2.77 2.30
N TRP A 136 9.49 2.61 1.00
CA TRP A 136 8.84 3.41 -0.04
C TRP A 136 7.36 3.12 -0.18
N MET A 137 6.94 1.85 -0.04
CA MET A 137 5.53 1.50 -0.02
C MET A 137 4.83 2.08 1.21
N THR A 138 5.46 2.04 2.38
CA THR A 138 4.91 2.63 3.61
C THR A 138 4.69 4.14 3.44
N VAL A 139 5.70 4.87 2.95
CA VAL A 139 5.62 6.31 2.70
C VAL A 139 4.51 6.62 1.69
N SER A 140 4.40 5.85 0.61
CA SER A 140 3.36 6.05 -0.40
C SER A 140 1.96 5.81 0.17
N ILE A 141 1.72 4.67 0.82
CA ILE A 141 0.40 4.33 1.38
C ILE A 141 0.02 5.37 2.44
N PHE A 142 0.95 5.76 3.31
CA PHE A 142 0.70 6.80 4.32
C PHE A 142 0.32 8.14 3.68
N LEU A 143 1.09 8.57 2.67
CA LEU A 143 0.81 9.80 1.94
C LEU A 143 -0.58 9.76 1.30
N TRP A 144 -0.91 8.70 0.56
CA TRP A 144 -2.17 8.59 -0.17
C TRP A 144 -3.38 8.44 0.75
N THR A 145 -3.28 7.64 1.81
CA THR A 145 -4.37 7.51 2.79
C THR A 145 -4.65 8.84 3.50
N THR A 146 -3.61 9.60 3.81
CA THR A 146 -3.75 10.95 4.37
C THR A 146 -4.36 11.92 3.35
N LEU A 147 -3.83 11.98 2.13
CA LEU A 147 -4.32 12.86 1.07
C LEU A 147 -5.79 12.60 0.73
N LEU A 148 -6.19 11.33 0.64
CA LEU A 148 -7.57 10.96 0.36
C LEU A 148 -8.50 11.28 1.52
N ALA A 149 -8.13 10.99 2.76
CA ALA A 149 -8.97 11.31 3.90
C ALA A 149 -9.18 12.82 4.07
N VAL A 150 -8.10 13.60 3.98
CA VAL A 150 -8.13 15.07 4.05
C VAL A 150 -8.87 15.66 2.85
N GLY A 151 -8.53 15.21 1.65
CA GLY A 151 -9.15 15.68 0.41
C GLY A 151 -10.64 15.37 0.34
N SER A 152 -11.07 14.21 0.83
CA SER A 152 -12.49 13.88 0.93
C SER A 152 -13.19 14.74 1.98
N HIS A 153 -12.61 14.89 3.18
CA HIS A 153 -13.22 15.69 4.24
C HIS A 153 -13.48 17.14 3.78
N TYR A 154 -12.46 17.83 3.26
CA TYR A 154 -12.62 19.23 2.78
C TYR A 154 -13.30 19.32 1.41
N GLY A 155 -13.14 18.32 0.55
CA GLY A 155 -13.82 18.27 -0.74
C GLY A 155 -15.33 18.22 -0.61
N PHE A 156 -15.85 17.53 0.42
CA PHE A 156 -17.28 17.52 0.72
C PHE A 156 -17.78 18.85 1.26
N GLU A 157 -17.03 19.52 2.12
CA GLU A 157 -17.40 20.85 2.63
C GLU A 157 -17.53 21.88 1.50
N TRP A 158 -16.71 21.78 0.47
CA TRP A 158 -16.78 22.65 -0.70
C TRP A 158 -17.89 22.26 -1.69
N ALA A 159 -18.08 20.97 -1.96
CA ALA A 159 -19.04 20.47 -2.95
C ALA A 159 -20.49 20.48 -2.45
N ILE A 160 -20.70 20.38 -1.13
CA ILE A 160 -22.00 20.52 -0.47
C ILE A 160 -21.86 21.65 0.55
N PRO A 161 -22.03 22.92 0.13
CA PRO A 161 -22.09 24.03 1.06
C PRO A 161 -23.23 23.74 2.02
N GLN A 162 -22.91 23.52 3.29
CA GLN A 162 -23.92 23.47 4.35
C GLN A 162 -24.55 24.86 4.37
N GLY A 163 -25.76 24.97 3.80
CA GLY A 163 -26.56 26.18 3.89
C GLY A 163 -26.66 26.57 5.35
N THR A 164 -26.37 27.83 5.63
CA THR A 164 -26.60 28.52 6.91
C THR A 164 -27.92 28.15 7.55
#